data_AF-A0A0W8DNC6-F1
#
_entry.id   AF-A0A0W8DNC6-F1
#
_cell.length_a   1.000
_cell.length_b   1.000
_cell.length_c   1.000
_cell.angle_alpha   90.00
_cell.angle_beta   90.00
_cell.angle_gamma   90.00
#
_symmetry.space_group_name_H-M   'P 1'
#
loop_
_entity.id
_entity.type
_entity.pdbx_description
1 polymer ?
#
loop_
_entity_poly.entity_id
_entity_poly.type
_entity_poly.pdbx_seq_one_letter_code
_entity_poly.pdbx_strand_id
1 'polypeptide(L)'
;MEESPTCLQVNWRYHTIPENEEDMTDDDKHARSQFEAWRDGRTGFPWIDAIMIQLKEEGWMHHLARHSVACFLTRGDLYISWVRGLEVFQERLIDHDWSLNAGNWLWLSSSYFFTAYYRVYSPISFGKKSDPEGLFIKKYIPMLKNFPAKYIYEPWKAPLTLQHAAGCRIGKDYPTPIVEHKTAMKECVEGIKMSYANGQYGIPPTNKIARPSKKRQREDSDEETKQ
;
A
#
# COMPACT_ATOMS: atom_id res chain seq x y z
N MET A 1 -15.01 -3.71 -8.37
CA MET A 1 -14.51 -2.35 -8.07
C MET A 1 -13.15 -2.12 -8.69
N GLU A 2 -12.23 -3.09 -8.57
CA GLU A 2 -10.86 -2.99 -9.12
C GLU A 2 -10.83 -2.80 -10.64
N GLU A 3 -11.75 -3.45 -11.37
CA GLU A 3 -11.91 -3.28 -12.82
C GLU A 3 -12.72 -2.02 -13.20
N SER A 4 -13.14 -1.19 -12.23
CA SER A 4 -13.83 0.05 -12.57
C SER A 4 -12.85 1.01 -13.23
N PRO A 5 -13.15 1.55 -14.43
CA PRO A 5 -12.25 2.49 -15.11
C PRO A 5 -11.83 3.67 -14.20
N THR A 6 -12.76 4.15 -13.37
CA THR A 6 -12.50 5.22 -12.38
C THR A 6 -11.41 4.88 -11.37
N CYS A 7 -11.30 3.60 -10.97
CA CYS A 7 -10.31 3.13 -10.00
C CYS A 7 -8.95 2.84 -10.64
N LEU A 8 -8.88 2.82 -11.98
CA LEU A 8 -7.69 2.56 -12.79
C LEU A 8 -7.06 3.85 -13.35
N GLN A 9 -7.49 5.02 -12.88
CA GLN A 9 -6.92 6.30 -13.31
C GLN A 9 -5.44 6.45 -12.95
N VAL A 10 -5.04 5.86 -11.83
CA VAL A 10 -3.65 5.87 -11.35
C VAL A 10 -2.94 4.61 -11.80
N ASN A 11 -1.81 4.75 -12.48
CA ASN A 11 -0.99 3.63 -12.91
C ASN A 11 -0.11 3.13 -11.74
N TRP A 12 -0.72 2.35 -10.86
CA TRP A 12 -0.06 1.82 -9.68
C TRP A 12 1.04 0.82 -10.00
N ARG A 13 2.15 0.86 -9.27
CA ARG A 13 3.14 -0.21 -9.27
C ARG A 13 2.56 -1.45 -8.64
N TYR A 14 2.99 -2.61 -9.12
CA TYR A 14 2.62 -3.91 -8.55
C TYR A 14 1.09 -4.13 -8.46
N HIS A 15 0.34 -3.63 -9.45
CA HIS A 15 -1.10 -3.84 -9.56
C HIS A 15 -1.42 -5.24 -10.12
N THR A 16 -0.84 -5.56 -11.28
CA THR A 16 -0.88 -6.88 -11.91
C THR A 16 0.45 -7.57 -11.66
N ILE A 17 0.42 -8.78 -11.11
CA ILE A 17 1.63 -9.57 -10.84
C ILE A 17 1.80 -10.55 -12.01
N PRO A 18 2.94 -10.56 -12.72
CA PRO A 18 3.21 -11.57 -13.75
C PRO A 18 3.12 -12.99 -13.18
N GLU A 19 2.60 -13.94 -13.96
CA GLU A 19 2.44 -15.34 -13.52
C GLU A 19 3.80 -16.02 -13.30
N ASN A 20 4.79 -15.71 -14.15
CA ASN A 20 6.14 -16.24 -14.04
C ASN A 20 7.11 -15.17 -13.51
N GLU A 21 8.05 -15.58 -12.67
CA GLU A 21 9.08 -14.68 -12.13
C GLU A 21 10.04 -14.15 -13.20
N GLU A 22 10.20 -14.89 -14.30
CA GLU A 22 11.01 -14.48 -15.47
C GLU A 22 10.40 -13.27 -16.20
N ASP A 23 9.09 -13.09 -16.12
CA ASP A 23 8.35 -11.99 -16.77
C ASP A 23 8.35 -10.71 -15.92
N MET A 24 8.86 -10.76 -14.68
CA MET A 24 8.92 -9.61 -13.79
C MET A 24 10.03 -8.63 -14.20
N THR A 25 9.65 -7.37 -14.41
CA THR A 25 10.60 -6.28 -14.61
C THR A 25 11.40 -6.03 -13.33
N ASP A 26 12.51 -5.29 -13.45
CA ASP A 26 13.28 -4.88 -12.27
C ASP A 26 12.45 -3.99 -11.33
N ASP A 27 11.53 -3.18 -11.87
CA ASP A 27 10.60 -2.40 -11.05
C ASP A 27 9.61 -3.30 -10.31
N ASP A 28 9.08 -4.35 -10.95
CA ASP A 28 8.18 -5.30 -10.29
C ASP A 28 8.87 -6.02 -9.13
N LYS A 29 10.13 -6.42 -9.32
CA LYS A 29 10.92 -7.06 -8.26
C LYS A 29 11.19 -6.09 -7.10
N HIS A 30 11.48 -4.83 -7.42
CA HIS A 30 11.68 -3.81 -6.41
C HIS A 30 10.39 -3.49 -5.65
N ALA A 31 9.26 -3.33 -6.36
CA ALA A 31 7.95 -3.09 -5.77
C ALA A 31 7.49 -4.27 -4.90
N ARG A 32 7.75 -5.51 -5.33
CA ARG A 32 7.51 -6.72 -4.52
C ARG A 32 8.28 -6.66 -3.20
N SER A 33 9.58 -6.35 -3.25
CA SER A 33 10.41 -6.21 -2.05
C SER A 33 9.91 -5.12 -1.09
N GLN A 34 9.52 -3.96 -1.63
CA GLN A 34 8.92 -2.88 -0.85
C GLN A 34 7.57 -3.25 -0.24
N PHE A 35 6.72 -3.96 -0.99
CA PHE A 35 5.43 -4.47 -0.52
C PHE A 35 5.62 -5.48 0.61
N GLU A 36 6.54 -6.43 0.47
CA GLU A 36 6.85 -7.42 1.51
C GLU A 36 7.41 -6.77 2.77
N ALA A 37 8.28 -5.77 2.61
CA ALA A 37 8.78 -4.99 3.73
C ALA A 37 7.65 -4.25 4.47
N TRP A 38 6.71 -3.65 3.74
CA TRP A 38 5.51 -3.03 4.33
C TRP A 38 4.62 -4.06 5.02
N ARG A 39 4.29 -5.15 4.34
CA ARG A 39 3.43 -6.23 4.85
C ARG A 39 3.99 -6.83 6.14
N ASP A 40 5.30 -6.99 6.24
CA ASP A 40 5.93 -7.67 7.37
C ASP A 40 6.40 -6.70 8.49
N GLY A 41 6.22 -5.38 8.33
CA GLY A 41 6.68 -4.39 9.30
C GLY A 41 8.21 -4.28 9.36
N ARG A 42 8.86 -4.20 8.19
CA ARG A 42 10.32 -4.11 8.01
C ARG A 42 10.72 -2.97 7.05
N THR A 43 9.92 -1.91 7.00
CA THR A 43 10.16 -0.73 6.15
C THR A 43 11.33 0.12 6.62
N GLY A 44 11.76 -0.05 7.88
CA GLY A 44 12.77 0.80 8.49
C GLY A 44 12.18 2.09 9.08
N PHE A 45 10.86 2.31 8.97
CA PHE A 45 10.15 3.41 9.62
C PHE A 45 9.40 2.89 10.85
N PRO A 46 9.89 3.15 12.09
CA PRO A 46 9.37 2.48 13.29
C PRO A 46 7.89 2.68 13.55
N TRP A 47 7.33 3.84 13.16
CA TRP A 47 5.89 4.10 13.24
C TRP A 47 5.08 3.16 12.33
N ILE A 48 5.48 3.02 11.06
CA ILE A 48 4.82 2.15 10.09
C ILE A 48 4.98 0.69 10.49
N ASP A 49 6.20 0.31 10.86
CA ASP A 49 6.55 -1.06 11.24
C ASP A 49 5.78 -1.51 12.48
N ALA A 50 5.69 -0.66 13.52
CA ALA A 50 4.93 -0.96 14.72
C ALA A 50 3.43 -1.15 14.45
N ILE A 51 2.84 -0.36 13.53
CA ILE A 51 1.44 -0.51 13.14
C ILE A 51 1.21 -1.82 12.39
N MET A 52 2.11 -2.18 11.47
CA MET A 52 1.98 -3.43 10.70
C MET A 52 2.23 -4.68 11.55
N ILE A 53 3.10 -4.57 12.57
CA ILE A 53 3.29 -5.61 13.58
C ILE A 53 2.03 -5.71 14.46
N GLN A 54 1.46 -4.59 14.92
CA GLN A 54 0.19 -4.61 15.65
C GLN A 54 -0.91 -5.31 14.85
N LEU A 55 -1.05 -4.98 13.56
CA LEU A 55 -2.02 -5.64 12.68
C LEU A 55 -1.81 -7.15 12.64
N LYS A 56 -0.55 -7.60 12.57
CA LYS A 56 -0.22 -9.02 12.50
C LYS A 56 -0.47 -9.76 13.83
N GLU A 57 -0.20 -9.12 14.95
CA GLU A 57 -0.31 -9.74 16.28
C GLU A 57 -1.71 -9.66 16.88
N GLU A 58 -2.40 -8.53 16.70
CA GLU A 58 -3.68 -8.23 17.36
C GLU A 58 -4.86 -8.23 16.38
N GLY A 59 -4.61 -8.16 15.07
CA GLY A 59 -5.64 -8.15 14.04
C GLY A 59 -6.47 -6.86 13.98
N TRP A 60 -6.09 -5.82 14.71
CA TRP A 60 -6.78 -4.54 14.74
C TRP A 60 -5.79 -3.39 14.96
N MET A 61 -6.02 -2.27 14.28
CA MET A 61 -5.35 -1.00 14.61
C MET A 61 -6.33 0.17 14.56
N HIS A 62 -6.00 1.23 15.29
CA HIS A 62 -6.75 2.48 15.30
C HIS A 62 -6.87 3.08 13.88
N HIS A 63 -7.99 3.76 13.60
CA HIS A 63 -8.31 4.33 12.29
C HIS A 63 -7.17 5.20 11.70
N LEU A 64 -6.56 6.08 12.51
CA LEU A 64 -5.43 6.91 12.06
C LEU A 64 -4.12 6.13 11.84
N ALA A 65 -3.98 4.96 12.45
CA ALA A 65 -2.88 4.05 12.17
C ALA A 65 -3.08 3.41 10.78
N ARG A 66 -4.31 2.97 10.47
CA ARG A 66 -4.70 2.50 9.12
C ARG A 66 -4.43 3.56 8.05
N HIS A 67 -4.77 4.81 8.33
CA HIS A 67 -4.45 5.95 7.44
C HIS A 67 -2.96 6.07 7.15
N SER A 68 -2.11 5.95 8.19
CA SER A 68 -0.67 6.09 8.06
C SER A 68 -0.09 5.02 7.15
N VAL A 69 -0.43 3.74 7.38
CA VAL A 69 0.13 2.63 6.61
C VAL A 69 -0.42 2.54 5.18
N ALA A 70 -1.69 2.89 4.97
CA ALA A 70 -2.28 2.92 3.64
C ALA A 70 -1.73 4.09 2.80
N CYS A 71 -1.55 5.26 3.41
CA CYS A 71 -0.91 6.40 2.75
C CYS A 71 0.52 6.04 2.35
N PHE A 72 1.32 5.47 3.26
CA PHE A 72 2.70 5.06 3.00
C PHE A 72 2.78 4.07 1.83
N LEU A 73 1.94 3.01 1.82
CA LEU A 73 1.95 2.01 0.75
C LEU A 73 1.59 2.60 -0.62
N THR A 74 0.61 3.51 -0.66
CA THR A 74 0.03 4.00 -1.91
C THR A 74 0.66 5.34 -2.32
N ARG A 75 -0.11 6.43 -2.28
CA ARG A 75 0.26 7.76 -2.79
C ARG A 75 1.30 8.51 -1.96
N GLY A 76 1.72 7.97 -0.81
CA GLY A 76 2.59 8.64 0.13
C GLY A 76 4.07 8.36 -0.13
N ASP A 77 4.44 7.11 -0.35
CA ASP A 77 5.85 6.72 -0.38
C ASP A 77 6.16 5.61 -1.41
N LEU A 78 5.40 4.51 -1.47
CA LEU A 78 5.81 3.35 -2.28
C LEU A 78 5.16 3.30 -3.67
N TYR A 79 4.06 4.04 -3.88
CA TYR A 79 3.28 4.04 -5.12
C TYR A 79 2.75 2.65 -5.55
N ILE A 80 2.52 1.78 -4.56
CA ILE A 80 2.04 0.41 -4.76
C ILE A 80 0.51 0.41 -4.78
N SER A 81 -0.07 -0.49 -5.57
CA SER A 81 -1.51 -0.59 -5.73
C SER A 81 -2.25 -0.81 -4.40
N TRP A 82 -3.31 -0.03 -4.20
CA TRP A 82 -4.22 -0.15 -3.07
C TRP A 82 -4.88 -1.53 -2.98
N VAL A 83 -4.98 -2.26 -4.10
CA VAL A 83 -5.48 -3.65 -4.14
C VAL A 83 -4.61 -4.56 -3.29
N ARG A 84 -3.28 -4.40 -3.37
CA ARG A 84 -2.32 -5.19 -2.56
C ARG A 84 -2.46 -4.90 -1.07
N GLY A 85 -2.72 -3.64 -0.74
CA GLY A 85 -3.03 -3.23 0.63
C GLY A 85 -4.35 -3.81 1.14
N LEU A 86 -5.39 -3.78 0.28
CA LEU A 86 -6.71 -4.35 0.55
C LEU A 86 -6.61 -5.83 0.87
N GLU A 87 -5.87 -6.61 0.09
CA GLU A 87 -5.65 -8.05 0.31
C GLU A 87 -5.03 -8.33 1.69
N VAL A 88 -4.01 -7.56 2.08
CA VAL A 88 -3.37 -7.73 3.39
C VAL A 88 -4.32 -7.38 4.53
N PHE A 89 -5.14 -6.34 4.37
CA PHE A 89 -6.14 -5.96 5.36
C PHE A 89 -7.27 -6.99 5.44
N GLN A 90 -7.65 -7.58 4.30
CA GLN A 90 -8.64 -8.65 4.24
C GLN A 90 -8.18 -9.92 4.95
N GLU A 91 -6.88 -10.24 4.85
CA GLU A 91 -6.30 -11.39 5.54
C GLU A 91 -6.20 -11.17 7.07
N ARG A 92 -5.84 -9.96 7.50
CA ARG A 92 -5.38 -9.72 8.89
C ARG A 92 -6.38 -9.03 9.80
N LEU A 93 -7.31 -8.23 9.26
CA LEU A 93 -8.25 -7.51 10.10
C LEU A 93 -9.33 -8.44 10.63
N ILE A 94 -9.45 -8.53 11.96
CA ILE A 94 -10.55 -9.26 12.60
C ILE A 94 -11.89 -8.56 12.42
N ASP A 95 -11.87 -7.25 12.12
CA ASP A 95 -13.03 -6.43 11.81
C ASP A 95 -13.22 -6.22 10.30
N HIS A 96 -12.69 -7.12 9.48
CA HIS A 96 -12.80 -7.01 8.03
C HIS A 96 -14.25 -7.02 7.56
N ASP A 97 -14.62 -5.94 6.87
CA ASP A 97 -15.82 -5.84 6.05
C ASP A 97 -15.39 -5.44 4.64
N TRP A 98 -15.85 -6.16 3.62
CA TRP A 98 -15.42 -5.95 2.24
C TRP A 98 -15.71 -4.54 1.73
N SER A 99 -16.88 -4.00 2.04
CA SER A 99 -17.31 -2.68 1.55
C SER A 99 -16.54 -1.57 2.24
N LEU A 100 -16.36 -1.67 3.56
CA LEU A 100 -15.59 -0.69 4.33
C LEU A 100 -14.11 -0.76 3.97
N ASN A 101 -13.53 -1.95 3.82
CA ASN A 101 -12.13 -2.12 3.46
C ASN A 101 -11.87 -1.52 2.07
N ALA A 102 -12.66 -1.90 1.05
CA ALA A 102 -12.52 -1.37 -0.30
C ALA A 102 -12.71 0.16 -0.35
N GLY A 103 -13.76 0.69 0.29
CA GLY A 103 -14.04 2.12 0.33
C GLY A 103 -12.91 2.94 0.98
N ASN A 104 -12.35 2.45 2.10
CA ASN A 104 -11.26 3.13 2.79
C ASN A 104 -9.94 3.09 2.00
N TRP A 105 -9.64 1.97 1.32
CA TRP A 105 -8.46 1.90 0.46
C TRP A 105 -8.55 2.85 -0.72
N LEU A 106 -9.71 2.93 -1.38
CA LEU A 106 -9.96 3.91 -2.45
C LEU A 106 -9.83 5.35 -1.97
N TRP A 107 -10.31 5.66 -0.76
CA TRP A 107 -10.18 6.97 -0.13
C TRP A 107 -8.71 7.32 0.13
N LEU A 108 -7.97 6.42 0.80
CA LEU A 108 -6.62 6.70 1.27
C LEU A 108 -5.59 6.75 0.14
N SER A 109 -5.81 5.97 -0.93
CA SER A 109 -4.99 6.00 -2.15
C SER A 109 -5.26 7.22 -3.03
N SER A 110 -6.32 8.00 -2.73
CA SER A 110 -6.87 9.00 -3.66
C SER A 110 -7.25 8.41 -5.02
N SER A 111 -7.70 7.15 -5.06
CA SER A 111 -8.30 6.60 -6.27
C SER A 111 -9.77 7.01 -6.41
N TYR A 112 -10.46 7.22 -5.27
CA TYR A 112 -11.83 7.74 -5.26
C TYR A 112 -12.15 8.44 -3.93
N PHE A 113 -13.27 9.16 -3.86
CA PHE A 113 -13.77 9.95 -2.69
C PHE A 113 -12.91 11.13 -2.23
N PHE A 114 -11.58 10.99 -2.16
CA PHE A 114 -10.67 11.99 -1.61
C PHE A 114 -9.59 12.42 -2.62
N THR A 115 -9.65 13.69 -3.03
CA THR A 115 -8.81 14.24 -4.11
C THR A 115 -7.69 15.15 -3.62
N ALA A 116 -7.59 15.43 -2.32
CA ALA A 116 -6.50 16.22 -1.76
C ALA A 116 -5.24 15.34 -1.52
N TYR A 117 -4.76 14.70 -2.59
CA TYR A 117 -3.65 13.74 -2.58
C TYR A 117 -2.32 14.33 -2.08
N TYR A 118 -2.16 15.66 -2.10
CA TYR A 118 -1.01 16.37 -1.53
C TYR A 118 -0.97 16.34 0.01
N ARG A 119 -2.05 15.93 0.69
CA ARG A 119 -2.07 15.74 2.15
C ARG A 119 -1.51 14.36 2.50
N VAL A 120 -0.19 14.25 2.54
CA VAL A 120 0.53 13.01 2.85
C VAL A 120 0.80 12.88 4.35
N TYR A 121 0.59 11.69 4.90
CA TYR A 121 0.96 11.36 6.27
C TYR A 121 2.46 11.13 6.35
N SER A 122 3.15 11.87 7.21
CA SER A 122 4.58 11.65 7.43
C SER A 122 4.80 10.42 8.31
N PRO A 123 5.59 9.42 7.87
CA PRO A 123 5.90 8.23 8.66
C PRO A 123 6.78 8.53 9.89
N ILE A 124 7.25 9.77 10.03
CA ILE A 124 8.13 10.24 11.10
C ILE A 124 7.36 11.15 12.06
N SER A 125 6.78 12.23 11.54
CA SER A 125 6.23 13.29 12.39
C SER A 125 4.82 13.00 12.89
N PHE A 126 4.06 12.10 12.25
CA PHE A 126 2.68 11.84 12.63
C PHE A 126 2.55 11.15 13.98
N GLY A 127 3.25 10.02 14.18
CA GLY A 127 3.27 9.31 15.47
C GLY A 127 3.84 10.19 16.59
N LYS A 128 4.91 10.94 16.30
CA LYS A 128 5.57 11.83 17.27
C LYS A 128 4.64 12.88 17.89
N LYS A 129 3.60 13.33 17.18
CA LYS A 129 2.61 14.28 17.72
C LYS A 129 1.76 13.67 18.83
N SER A 130 1.46 12.38 18.75
CA SER A 130 0.57 11.68 19.69
C SER A 130 1.35 10.91 20.76
N ASP A 131 2.54 10.42 20.42
CA ASP A 131 3.42 9.66 21.30
C ASP A 131 4.88 10.14 21.13
N PRO A 132 5.26 11.28 21.74
CA PRO A 132 6.61 11.84 21.61
C PRO A 132 7.72 10.90 22.12
N GLU A 133 7.41 10.06 23.11
CA GLU A 133 8.34 9.12 23.73
C GLU A 133 8.48 7.81 22.94
N GLY A 134 7.57 7.56 21.99
CA GLY A 134 7.55 6.36 21.15
C GLY A 134 7.25 5.09 21.94
N LEU A 135 6.43 5.16 22.99
CA LEU A 135 6.03 4.01 23.79
C LEU A 135 5.33 2.93 22.95
N PHE A 136 4.51 3.33 21.98
CA PHE A 136 3.86 2.43 21.03
C PHE A 136 4.91 1.65 20.21
N ILE A 137 5.91 2.36 19.68
CA ILE A 137 7.01 1.77 18.92
C ILE A 137 7.78 0.78 19.79
N LYS A 138 8.10 1.15 21.04
CA LYS A 138 8.86 0.30 21.97
C LYS A 138 8.09 -0.95 22.39
N LYS A 139 6.75 -0.91 22.39
CA LYS A 139 5.89 -2.08 22.65
C LYS A 139 6.02 -3.11 21.53
N TYR A 140 5.80 -2.70 20.28
CA TYR A 140 5.75 -3.63 19.12
C TYR A 140 7.12 -3.90 18.49
N ILE A 141 8.13 -3.08 18.77
CA ILE A 141 9.50 -3.25 18.27
C ILE A 141 10.47 -3.28 19.47
N PRO A 142 10.55 -4.41 20.21
CA PRO A 142 11.35 -4.50 21.43
C PRO A 142 12.84 -4.21 21.24
N MET A 143 13.38 -4.46 20.05
CA MET A 143 14.78 -4.12 19.70
C MET A 143 15.06 -2.61 19.77
N LEU A 144 14.04 -1.75 19.58
CA LEU A 144 14.15 -0.30 19.70
C LEU A 144 13.81 0.22 21.11
N LYS A 145 13.53 -0.66 22.08
CA LYS A 145 13.10 -0.27 23.44
C LYS A 145 14.05 0.72 24.13
N ASN A 146 15.35 0.53 23.93
CA ASN A 146 16.40 1.35 24.56
C ASN A 146 16.77 2.60 23.76
N PHE A 147 16.19 2.83 22.58
CA PHE A 147 16.42 4.07 21.85
C PHE A 147 15.79 5.26 22.61
N PRO A 148 16.51 6.39 22.73
CA PRO A 148 15.94 7.59 23.33
C PRO A 148 14.90 8.20 22.39
N ALA A 149 13.91 8.90 22.97
CA ALA A 149 12.79 9.51 22.26
C ALA A 149 13.22 10.40 21.07
N LYS A 150 14.40 11.02 21.17
CA LYS A 150 14.97 11.83 20.08
C LYS A 150 15.14 11.06 18.76
N TYR A 151 15.47 9.77 18.82
CA TYR A 151 15.79 8.94 17.64
C TYR A 151 14.77 7.83 17.40
N ILE A 152 13.77 7.64 18.27
CA ILE A 152 12.84 6.49 18.17
C ILE A 152 12.05 6.46 16.85
N TYR A 153 11.77 7.62 16.26
CA TYR A 153 11.09 7.73 14.96
C TYR A 153 12.05 7.75 13.76
N GLU A 154 13.35 7.96 14.00
CA GLU A 154 14.38 8.06 12.95
C GLU A 154 15.69 7.39 13.44
N PRO A 155 15.69 6.09 13.75
CA PRO A 155 16.84 5.44 14.40
C PRO A 155 18.08 5.42 13.51
N TRP A 156 17.92 5.50 12.18
CA TRP A 156 19.03 5.63 11.23
C TRP A 156 19.81 6.94 11.36
N LYS A 157 19.24 7.98 12.01
CA LYS A 157 19.95 9.23 12.33
C LYS A 157 20.73 9.17 13.65
N ALA A 158 20.60 8.08 14.41
CA ALA A 158 21.33 7.91 15.66
C ALA A 158 22.83 7.65 15.38
N PRO A 159 23.75 8.30 16.11
CA PRO A 159 25.18 7.98 16.04
C PRO A 159 25.43 6.49 16.31
N LEU A 160 26.44 5.90 15.68
CA LEU A 160 26.78 4.48 15.88
C LEU A 160 27.04 4.16 17.36
N THR A 161 27.70 5.06 18.11
CA THR A 161 27.93 4.88 19.56
C THR A 161 26.62 4.73 20.34
N LEU A 162 25.57 5.45 19.95
CA LEU A 162 24.24 5.34 20.54
C LEU A 162 23.55 4.04 20.15
N GLN A 163 23.65 3.63 18.88
CA GLN A 163 23.10 2.35 18.40
C GLN A 163 23.72 1.16 19.16
N HIS A 164 25.04 1.21 19.37
CA HIS A 164 25.76 0.24 20.19
C HIS A 164 25.28 0.24 21.65
N ALA A 165 25.14 1.42 22.27
CA ALA A 165 24.66 1.54 23.65
C ALA A 165 23.21 1.08 23.83
N ALA A 166 22.35 1.30 22.82
CA ALA A 166 20.96 0.83 22.82
C ALA A 166 20.84 -0.69 22.55
N GLY A 167 21.90 -1.33 22.06
CA GLY A 167 21.91 -2.76 21.72
C GLY A 167 21.18 -3.09 20.43
N CYS A 168 21.00 -2.13 19.51
CA CYS A 168 20.37 -2.35 18.21
C CYS A 168 21.05 -1.51 17.13
N ARG A 169 21.72 -2.20 16.20
CA ARG A 169 22.41 -1.63 15.05
C ARG A 169 21.51 -1.58 13.83
N ILE A 170 21.32 -0.38 13.29
CA ILE A 170 20.49 -0.17 12.11
C ILE A 170 21.20 -0.71 10.87
N GLY A 171 20.45 -1.41 10.02
CA GLY A 171 20.94 -2.21 8.89
C GLY A 171 21.36 -3.64 9.26
N LYS A 172 21.34 -4.01 10.54
CA LYS A 172 21.62 -5.38 11.00
C LYS A 172 20.48 -5.94 11.84
N ASP A 173 20.18 -5.28 12.96
CA ASP A 173 19.17 -5.74 13.91
C ASP A 173 17.79 -5.16 13.55
N TYR A 174 17.75 -3.91 13.06
CA TYR A 174 16.56 -3.25 12.52
C TYR A 174 16.89 -2.66 11.13
N PRO A 175 15.99 -2.77 10.13
CA PRO A 175 16.31 -2.35 8.75
C PRO A 175 16.57 -0.84 8.61
N THR A 176 17.35 -0.48 7.61
CA THR A 176 17.41 0.91 7.13
C THR A 176 16.11 1.28 6.39
N PRO A 177 15.72 2.56 6.33
CA PRO A 177 14.58 2.99 5.52
C PRO A 177 14.64 2.46 4.09
N ILE A 178 13.56 1.81 3.64
CA ILE A 178 13.45 1.27 2.27
C ILE A 178 13.33 2.37 1.19
N VAL A 179 13.02 3.60 1.61
CA VAL A 179 12.90 4.80 0.76
C VAL A 179 13.33 6.04 1.54
N GLU A 180 13.70 7.10 0.81
CA GLU A 180 13.80 8.45 1.38
C GLU A 180 12.45 9.14 1.21
N HIS A 181 11.80 9.47 2.34
CA HIS A 181 10.41 9.95 2.38
C HIS A 181 10.17 11.22 1.55
N LYS A 182 11.06 12.21 1.58
CA LYS A 182 10.85 13.48 0.86
C LYS A 182 10.88 13.29 -0.64
N THR A 183 11.83 12.51 -1.15
CA THR A 183 11.96 12.20 -2.58
C THR A 183 10.79 11.34 -3.03
N ALA A 184 10.52 10.24 -2.31
CA ALA A 184 9.45 9.30 -2.63
C ALA A 184 8.06 9.98 -2.62
N MET A 185 7.79 10.80 -1.60
CA MET A 185 6.55 11.60 -1.52
C MET A 185 6.40 12.53 -2.73
N LYS A 186 7.47 13.21 -3.13
CA LYS A 186 7.42 14.13 -4.27
C LYS A 186 7.07 13.38 -5.56
N GLU A 187 7.76 12.27 -5.82
CA GLU A 187 7.52 11.42 -7.00
C GLU A 187 6.09 10.87 -7.01
N CYS A 188 5.59 10.37 -5.88
CA CYS A 188 4.23 9.88 -5.77
C CYS A 188 3.20 10.98 -6.05
N VAL A 189 3.37 12.16 -5.45
CA VAL A 189 2.46 13.30 -5.65
C VAL A 189 2.48 13.80 -7.09
N GLU A 190 3.66 13.82 -7.74
CA GLU A 190 3.80 14.16 -9.16
C GLU A 190 3.11 13.10 -10.05
N GLY A 191 3.27 11.81 -9.75
CA GLY A 191 2.58 10.72 -10.44
C GLY A 191 1.06 10.84 -10.34
N ILE A 192 0.51 11.01 -9.13
CA ILE A 192 -0.94 11.24 -8.95
C ILE A 192 -1.40 12.47 -9.73
N LYS A 193 -0.66 13.58 -9.67
CA LYS A 193 -0.99 14.80 -10.41
C LYS A 193 -1.07 14.55 -11.92
N MET A 194 -0.14 13.79 -12.49
CA MET A 194 -0.16 13.42 -13.91
C MET A 194 -1.36 12.53 -14.25
N SER A 195 -1.65 11.52 -13.44
CA SER A 195 -2.84 10.67 -13.61
C SER A 195 -4.15 11.46 -13.55
N TYR A 196 -4.24 12.45 -12.67
CA TYR A 196 -5.39 13.34 -12.57
C TYR A 196 -5.53 14.25 -13.80
N ALA A 197 -4.41 14.76 -14.33
CA ALA A 197 -4.41 15.64 -15.50
C ALA A 197 -4.73 14.91 -16.81
N ASN A 198 -4.29 13.66 -16.97
CA ASN A 198 -4.54 12.88 -18.18
C ASN A 198 -6.04 12.59 -18.41
N GLY A 199 -6.84 12.51 -17.34
CA GLY A 199 -8.29 12.30 -17.42
C GLY A 199 -8.73 11.00 -18.12
N GLN A 200 -7.77 10.12 -18.45
CA GLN A 200 -8.00 8.82 -19.04
C GLN A 200 -8.13 7.78 -17.94
N TYR A 201 -9.17 6.97 -18.04
CA TYR A 201 -9.40 5.83 -17.17
C TYR A 201 -8.63 4.62 -17.70
N GLY A 202 -7.96 3.87 -16.82
CA GLY A 202 -7.21 2.68 -17.23
C GLY A 202 -8.11 1.58 -17.79
N ILE A 203 -7.52 0.72 -18.62
CA ILE A 203 -8.18 -0.45 -19.21
C ILE A 203 -8.07 -1.60 -18.21
N PRO A 204 -9.17 -2.27 -17.82
CA PRO A 204 -9.09 -3.41 -16.90
C PRO A 204 -8.19 -4.52 -17.47
N PRO A 205 -7.38 -5.21 -16.64
CA PRO A 205 -6.62 -6.36 -17.10
C PRO A 205 -7.60 -7.44 -17.59
N THR A 206 -7.63 -7.66 -18.91
CA THR A 206 -8.54 -8.64 -19.51
C THR A 206 -8.04 -10.06 -19.27
N ASN A 207 -8.54 -10.73 -18.22
CA ASN A 207 -8.45 -12.19 -18.09
C ASN A 207 -9.60 -12.91 -18.83
N LYS A 208 -9.94 -12.45 -20.04
CA LYS A 208 -10.91 -13.14 -20.89
C LYS A 208 -10.16 -13.93 -21.95
N ILE A 209 -9.95 -15.22 -21.68
CA ILE A 209 -9.87 -16.22 -22.74
C ILE A 209 -11.10 -15.97 -23.61
N ALA A 210 -10.89 -15.57 -24.87
CA ALA A 210 -11.95 -15.37 -25.82
C ALA A 210 -12.69 -16.70 -26.00
N ARG A 211 -13.82 -16.88 -25.31
CA ARG A 211 -14.75 -17.96 -25.66
C ARG A 211 -15.25 -17.65 -27.07
N PRO A 212 -15.07 -18.54 -28.05
CA PRO A 212 -15.59 -18.29 -29.38
C PRO A 212 -17.11 -18.16 -29.27
N SER A 213 -17.62 -16.99 -29.63
CA SER A 213 -19.05 -16.77 -29.82
C SER A 213 -19.50 -17.66 -30.98
N LYS A 214 -20.01 -18.87 -30.70
CA LYS A 214 -20.86 -19.56 -31.65
C LYS A 214 -22.16 -18.77 -31.73
N LYS A 215 -22.25 -17.87 -32.72
CA LYS A 215 -23.51 -17.32 -33.20
C LYS A 215 -24.39 -18.52 -33.56
N ARG A 216 -25.38 -18.81 -32.73
CA ARG A 216 -26.44 -19.75 -33.07
C ARG A 216 -27.23 -19.06 -34.19
N GLN A 217 -27.08 -19.53 -35.42
CA GLN A 217 -27.97 -19.13 -36.52
C GLN A 217 -29.39 -19.51 -36.09
N ARG A 218 -30.31 -18.54 -36.10
CA ARG A 218 -31.73 -18.84 -36.10
C ARG A 218 -32.05 -19.29 -37.52
N GLU A 219 -32.44 -20.55 -37.67
CA GLU A 219 -33.09 -21.03 -38.89
C GLU A 219 -34.46 -20.34 -38.99
N ASP A 220 -34.68 -19.67 -40.11
CA ASP A 220 -35.99 -19.21 -40.54
C ASP A 220 -36.89 -20.44 -40.77
N SER A 221 -38.07 -20.44 -40.17
CA SER A 221 -39.17 -21.29 -40.57
C SER A 221 -40.32 -20.39 -41.00
N ASP A 222 -40.37 -20.12 -42.30
CA ASP A 222 -41.59 -19.77 -43.01
C ASP A 222 -42.59 -20.92 -42.82
N GLU A 223 -43.74 -20.64 -42.21
CA GLU A 223 -44.92 -21.49 -42.36
C GLU A 223 -46.10 -20.64 -42.82
N GLU A 224 -46.48 -20.90 -44.06
CA GLU A 224 -47.68 -20.46 -44.74
C GLU A 224 -48.92 -20.62 -43.84
N THR A 225 -49.74 -19.58 -43.72
CA THR A 225 -51.16 -19.76 -43.46
C THR A 225 -51.95 -19.06 -44.57
N LYS A 226 -52.44 -19.88 -45.50
CA LYS A 226 -53.40 -19.49 -46.54
C LYS A 226 -54.75 -19.13 -45.90
N GLN A 227 -55.34 -18.02 -46.37
CA GLN A 227 -56.78 -17.88 -46.56
C GLN A 227 -57.04 -17.74 -48.05
#